data_AF-A0A538UD03-F1
#
_entry.id   AF-A0A538UD03-F1
#
_cell.length_a   1.000
_cell.length_b   1.000
_cell.length_c   1.000
_cell.angle_alpha   90.00
_cell.angle_beta   90.00
_cell.angle_gamma   90.00
#
_symmetry.space_group_name_H-M   'P 1'
#
loop_
_entity.id
_entity.type
_entity.pdbx_description
1 polymer ?
#
loop_
_entity_poly.entity_id
_entity_poly.type
_entity_poly.pdbx_seq_one_letter_code
_entity_poly.pdbx_strand_id
1 'polypeptide(L)'
;MIALVAPTAFGATTFDAGDISEFLRHGHLPRRSRVRDPSGGASGALAYAFDLAPAAAADVSLLLPLHRLASLPPAPADPARAVEARRRRCAAGWRARLDRVDLRLPPSAAAVAAGVRAQLAYILINRDGAAIQPGSRSYQRSWIRDGALTASALLRLGHAEAVRAFIEWYARYQYQNGKVPCCVDARGADPVPEHDSEGEFIFLVAEYYRYTGDRALIERQWPRVRAAAVYLDSLRHQRRTPEYQAADRREFFGLLPPSISHEGYSAKPMHSYWDDLMALRGFKDTVALALALGLPLEVSRWSAVQAEFERDLGSSVRSTMVRHLIDYVPGCADLGDFDATATTIALDPVQAQAALPPEALRRTFEKYWAFFSNRRAGAAWDAFTPYELRNVGAFVRLGWRERANQLLDYFLAYRRPPGFGAWAEVVWHDARTPHFIGDLPHSWVGSDFIRSVLDMLAYPRESDDALVVGAGIREAWVREAPGVTVHHLPTRYGKLDLLMRGTASGLEVRLAGDLRVPPGGIVLAPPLVTRRWHATINGAAATVSASGQVTVRKLPANVVLSR
;
A
#
# COMPACT_ATOMS: atom_id res chain seq x y z
N MET A 1 -11.51 -34.19 0.96
CA MET A 1 -10.10 -34.62 1.07
C MET A 1 -9.96 -35.97 0.39
N ILE A 2 -8.85 -36.20 -0.32
CA ILE A 2 -8.55 -37.43 -1.06
C ILE A 2 -7.11 -37.84 -0.69
N ALA A 3 -6.94 -39.08 -0.24
CA ALA A 3 -5.62 -39.66 -0.01
C ALA A 3 -5.02 -40.15 -1.34
N LEU A 4 -3.83 -39.68 -1.71
CA LEU A 4 -3.10 -40.16 -2.90
C LEU A 4 -2.17 -41.33 -2.55
N VAL A 5 -1.81 -41.45 -1.27
CA VAL A 5 -1.16 -42.61 -0.67
C VAL A 5 -2.19 -43.28 0.23
N ALA A 6 -2.38 -44.59 0.10
CA ALA A 6 -3.38 -45.30 0.89
C ALA A 6 -3.09 -45.18 2.40
N PRO A 7 -4.08 -44.79 3.24
CA PRO A 7 -3.91 -44.79 4.69
C PRO A 7 -3.85 -46.23 5.22
N THR A 8 -3.17 -46.43 6.34
CA THR A 8 -3.19 -47.69 7.08
C THR A 8 -4.56 -47.94 7.70
N ALA A 9 -5.23 -46.88 8.16
CA ALA A 9 -6.58 -46.96 8.69
C ALA A 9 -7.37 -45.66 8.50
N PHE A 10 -8.70 -45.76 8.56
CA PHE A 10 -9.61 -44.62 8.51
C PHE A 10 -10.75 -44.82 9.51
N GLY A 11 -11.10 -43.76 10.23
CA GLY A 11 -12.27 -43.73 11.11
C GLY A 11 -13.04 -42.42 10.95
N ALA A 12 -14.35 -42.48 11.12
CA ALA A 12 -15.27 -41.35 11.02
C ALA A 12 -16.32 -41.41 12.13
N THR A 13 -16.74 -40.23 12.58
CA THR A 13 -17.71 -40.04 13.67
C THR A 13 -18.67 -38.90 13.34
N THR A 14 -19.88 -38.97 13.90
CA THR A 14 -20.84 -37.86 13.90
C THR A 14 -20.52 -36.93 15.07
N PHE A 15 -20.97 -35.68 15.02
CA PHE A 15 -20.81 -34.72 16.10
C PHE A 15 -21.31 -35.26 17.45
N ASP A 16 -22.52 -35.83 17.47
CA ASP A 16 -23.13 -36.41 18.68
C ASP A 16 -22.42 -37.64 19.22
N ALA A 17 -21.59 -38.30 18.40
CA ALA A 17 -20.81 -39.48 18.79
C ALA A 17 -19.41 -39.13 19.31
N GLY A 18 -19.13 -37.83 19.49
CA GLY A 18 -17.87 -37.29 19.98
C GLY A 18 -16.98 -36.73 18.87
N ASP A 19 -16.19 -35.71 19.22
CA ASP A 19 -15.26 -35.03 18.32
C ASP A 19 -14.07 -35.94 17.95
N ILE A 20 -13.66 -35.95 16.68
CA ILE A 20 -12.53 -36.75 16.20
C ILE A 20 -11.24 -36.51 16.98
N SER A 21 -11.01 -35.28 17.48
CA SER A 21 -9.83 -34.92 18.26
C SER A 21 -9.77 -35.62 19.62
N GLU A 22 -10.91 -35.95 20.22
CA GLU A 22 -10.97 -36.75 21.46
C GLU A 22 -10.54 -38.20 21.19
N PHE A 23 -11.01 -38.82 20.12
CA PHE A 23 -10.57 -40.17 19.72
C PHE A 23 -9.04 -40.20 19.51
N LEU A 24 -8.52 -39.23 18.78
CA LEU A 24 -7.08 -39.11 18.50
C LEU A 24 -6.26 -38.88 19.77
N ARG A 25 -6.76 -38.09 20.73
CA ARG A 25 -6.09 -37.88 22.02
C ARG A 25 -5.93 -39.18 22.82
N HIS A 26 -6.88 -40.10 22.68
CA HIS A 26 -6.83 -41.43 23.30
C HIS A 26 -6.09 -42.48 22.46
N GLY A 27 -5.47 -42.10 21.33
CA GLY A 27 -4.69 -43.00 20.48
C GLY A 27 -5.54 -43.99 19.68
N HIS A 28 -6.82 -43.69 19.45
CA HIS A 28 -7.73 -44.58 18.72
C HIS A 28 -8.43 -43.84 17.57
N LEU A 29 -8.89 -44.60 16.58
CA LEU A 29 -9.80 -44.11 15.55
C LEU A 29 -11.24 -44.52 15.89
N PRO A 30 -12.25 -43.74 15.48
CA PRO A 30 -13.62 -44.21 15.48
C PRO A 30 -13.75 -45.51 14.68
N ARG A 31 -14.58 -46.45 15.16
CA ARG A 31 -14.76 -47.76 14.52
C ARG A 31 -15.46 -47.70 13.15
N ARG A 32 -16.24 -46.64 12.89
CA ARG A 32 -17.03 -46.51 11.66
C ARG A 32 -16.14 -45.94 10.55
N SER A 33 -16.20 -46.51 9.35
CA SER A 33 -15.51 -46.01 8.15
C SER A 33 -16.40 -45.13 7.27
N ARG A 34 -17.67 -44.94 7.64
CA ARG A 34 -18.62 -44.07 6.96
C ARG A 34 -19.67 -43.59 7.95
N VAL A 35 -19.95 -42.30 7.92
CA VAL A 35 -21.02 -41.66 8.70
C VAL A 35 -21.79 -40.69 7.83
N ARG A 36 -23.04 -40.42 8.23
CA ARG A 36 -23.84 -39.31 7.72
C ARG A 36 -24.29 -38.52 8.93
N ASP A 37 -23.90 -37.26 9.00
CA ASP A 37 -24.30 -36.37 10.07
C ASP A 37 -25.30 -35.34 9.52
N PRO A 38 -26.58 -35.37 9.95
CA PRO A 38 -27.58 -34.40 9.53
C PRO A 38 -27.23 -32.95 9.88
N SER A 39 -26.43 -32.71 10.91
CA SER A 39 -25.98 -31.36 11.33
C SER A 39 -24.85 -30.79 10.47
N GLY A 40 -24.21 -31.63 9.63
CA GLY A 40 -23.01 -31.27 8.88
C GLY A 40 -21.71 -31.37 9.68
N GLY A 41 -21.75 -31.76 10.96
CA GLY A 41 -20.59 -31.90 11.86
C GLY A 41 -19.81 -33.22 11.75
N ALA A 42 -19.99 -33.99 10.67
CA ALA A 42 -19.25 -35.23 10.48
C ALA A 42 -17.74 -34.96 10.44
N SER A 43 -16.98 -35.75 11.20
CA SER A 43 -15.51 -35.67 11.24
C SER A 43 -14.89 -37.04 11.01
N GLY A 44 -13.63 -37.06 10.57
CA GLY A 44 -12.91 -38.31 10.32
C GLY A 44 -11.40 -38.09 10.24
N ALA A 45 -10.65 -39.18 10.44
CA ALA A 45 -9.21 -39.18 10.47
C ALA A 45 -8.63 -40.31 9.63
N LEU A 46 -7.60 -39.98 8.86
CA LEU A 46 -6.72 -40.91 8.16
C LEU A 46 -5.51 -41.19 9.04
N ALA A 47 -5.17 -42.46 9.27
CA ALA A 47 -3.95 -42.85 9.99
C ALA A 47 -2.94 -43.48 9.04
N TYR A 48 -1.67 -43.12 9.22
CA TYR A 48 -0.53 -43.66 8.49
C TYR A 48 0.49 -44.13 9.53
N ALA A 49 0.80 -45.42 9.53
CA ALA A 49 1.81 -46.00 10.42
C ALA A 49 3.13 -46.15 9.66
N PHE A 50 4.24 -45.73 10.27
CA PHE A 50 5.58 -45.83 9.71
C PHE A 50 6.52 -46.48 10.73
N ASP A 51 7.38 -47.38 10.24
CA ASP A 51 8.55 -47.86 10.95
C ASP A 51 9.78 -47.41 10.14
N LEU A 52 10.49 -46.40 10.65
CA LEU A 52 11.57 -45.71 9.93
C LEU A 52 12.90 -45.93 10.64
N ALA A 53 13.88 -46.47 9.91
CA ALA A 53 15.26 -46.50 10.36
C ALA A 53 15.84 -45.07 10.50
N PRO A 54 16.96 -44.88 11.23
CA PRO A 54 17.66 -43.59 11.27
C PRO A 54 17.93 -43.06 9.85
N ALA A 55 17.57 -41.79 9.61
CA ALA A 55 17.65 -41.09 8.32
C ALA A 55 16.73 -41.61 7.19
N ALA A 56 15.83 -42.57 7.46
CA ALA A 56 14.78 -42.95 6.53
C ALA A 56 13.65 -41.89 6.48
N ALA A 57 12.96 -41.80 5.35
CA ALA A 57 11.84 -40.88 5.14
C ALA A 57 10.67 -41.59 4.48
N ALA A 58 9.45 -41.12 4.78
CA ALA A 58 8.22 -41.54 4.12
C ALA A 58 7.34 -40.32 3.83
N ASP A 59 6.74 -40.31 2.64
CA ASP A 59 5.90 -39.20 2.18
C ASP A 59 4.43 -39.61 2.12
N VAL A 60 3.56 -38.75 2.66
CA VAL A 60 2.11 -38.84 2.50
C VAL A 60 1.62 -37.67 1.68
N SER A 61 0.90 -37.97 0.60
CA SER A 61 0.33 -36.96 -0.29
C SER A 61 -1.19 -36.95 -0.20
N LEU A 62 -1.75 -35.77 0.07
CA LEU A 62 -3.19 -35.53 0.16
C LEU A 62 -3.63 -34.47 -0.85
N LEU A 63 -4.83 -34.63 -1.42
CA LEU A 63 -5.50 -33.64 -2.24
C LEU A 63 -6.74 -33.11 -1.50
N LEU A 64 -6.74 -31.82 -1.16
CA LEU A 64 -7.84 -31.14 -0.50
C LEU A 64 -8.50 -30.17 -1.49
N PRO A 65 -9.54 -30.59 -2.23
CA PRO A 65 -10.26 -29.67 -3.09
C PRO A 65 -11.04 -28.67 -2.24
N LEU A 66 -10.75 -27.38 -2.40
CA LEU A 66 -11.46 -26.28 -1.74
C LEU A 66 -12.79 -25.92 -2.44
N HIS A 67 -12.96 -26.41 -3.68
CA HIS A 67 -14.16 -26.21 -4.48
C HIS A 67 -14.66 -27.56 -5.01
N ARG A 68 -15.93 -27.60 -5.43
CA ARG A 68 -16.53 -28.79 -6.02
C ARG A 68 -15.75 -29.21 -7.27
N LEU A 69 -15.26 -30.45 -7.29
CA LEU A 69 -14.65 -31.04 -8.46
C LEU A 69 -15.73 -31.62 -9.37
N ALA A 70 -15.63 -31.39 -10.68
CA ALA A 70 -16.49 -32.04 -11.67
C ALA A 70 -16.22 -33.55 -11.74
N SER A 71 -14.95 -33.95 -11.58
CA SER A 71 -14.52 -35.33 -11.43
C SER A 71 -13.27 -35.42 -10.56
N LEU A 72 -13.08 -36.57 -9.91
CA LEU A 72 -11.85 -36.85 -9.18
C LEU A 72 -10.72 -37.10 -10.18
N PRO A 73 -9.54 -36.47 -10.03
CA PRO A 73 -8.39 -36.83 -10.85
C PRO A 73 -7.99 -38.28 -10.58
N PRO A 74 -7.52 -39.03 -11.60
CA PRO A 74 -7.02 -40.38 -11.38
C PRO A 74 -5.86 -40.36 -10.40
N ALA A 75 -5.74 -41.42 -9.58
CA ALA A 75 -4.62 -41.56 -8.68
C ALA A 75 -3.31 -41.61 -9.50
N PRO A 76 -2.33 -40.73 -9.22
CA PRO A 76 -1.06 -40.77 -9.93
C PRO A 76 -0.31 -42.06 -9.58
N ALA A 77 0.35 -42.67 -10.56
CA ALA A 77 1.21 -43.85 -10.33
C ALA A 77 2.36 -43.56 -9.35
N ASP A 78 2.81 -42.30 -9.31
CA ASP A 78 3.79 -41.78 -8.36
C ASP A 78 3.24 -40.47 -7.74
N PRO A 79 2.58 -40.55 -6.57
CA PRO A 79 2.03 -39.39 -5.87
C PRO A 79 3.07 -38.33 -5.53
N ALA A 80 4.24 -38.73 -5.05
CA ALA A 80 5.29 -37.82 -4.62
C ALA A 80 5.79 -36.97 -5.80
N ARG A 81 6.08 -37.60 -6.93
CA ARG A 81 6.49 -36.89 -8.16
C ARG A 81 5.38 -35.99 -8.68
N ALA A 82 4.11 -36.42 -8.62
CA ALA A 82 2.98 -35.61 -9.07
C ALA A 82 2.78 -34.35 -8.21
N VAL A 83 2.89 -34.48 -6.88
CA VAL A 83 2.82 -33.36 -5.93
C VAL A 83 4.00 -32.41 -6.14
N GLU A 84 5.22 -32.92 -6.28
CA GLU A 84 6.40 -32.08 -6.54
C GLU A 84 6.27 -31.32 -7.86
N ALA A 85 5.77 -31.97 -8.93
CA ALA A 85 5.50 -31.30 -10.20
C ALA A 85 4.44 -30.19 -10.05
N ARG A 86 3.41 -30.40 -9.23
CA ARG A 86 2.40 -29.36 -8.93
C ARG A 86 3.00 -28.21 -8.12
N ARG A 87 3.85 -28.51 -7.12
CA ARG A 87 4.57 -27.51 -6.32
C ARG A 87 5.47 -26.65 -7.19
N ARG A 88 6.25 -27.25 -8.10
CA ARG A 88 7.11 -26.52 -9.05
C ARG A 88 6.31 -25.61 -9.99
N ARG A 89 5.20 -26.10 -10.54
CA ARG A 89 4.29 -25.28 -11.39
C ARG A 89 3.69 -24.12 -10.60
N CYS A 90 3.26 -24.35 -9.35
CA CYS A 90 2.76 -23.30 -8.48
C CYS A 90 3.82 -22.23 -8.21
N ALA A 91 5.03 -22.66 -7.82
CA ALA A 91 6.16 -21.75 -7.57
C ALA A 91 6.56 -20.94 -8.81
N ALA A 92 6.60 -21.57 -9.99
CA ALA A 92 6.88 -20.87 -11.25
C ALA A 92 5.81 -19.82 -11.57
N GLY A 93 4.53 -20.16 -11.36
CA GLY A 93 3.43 -19.22 -11.53
C GLY A 93 3.47 -18.05 -10.55
N TRP A 94 3.95 -18.25 -9.33
CA TRP A 94 4.18 -17.16 -8.37
C TRP A 94 5.36 -16.28 -8.78
N ARG A 95 6.51 -16.86 -9.14
CA ARG A 95 7.67 -16.09 -9.64
C ARG A 95 7.30 -15.19 -10.83
N ALA A 96 6.59 -15.73 -11.81
CA ALA A 96 6.12 -14.95 -12.96
C ALA A 96 5.22 -13.76 -12.60
N ARG A 97 4.47 -13.84 -11.48
CA ARG A 97 3.66 -12.72 -10.98
C ARG A 97 4.49 -11.73 -10.17
N LEU A 98 5.37 -12.22 -9.29
CA LEU A 98 6.09 -11.39 -8.33
C LEU A 98 7.33 -10.71 -8.91
N ASP A 99 7.91 -11.27 -9.98
CA ASP A 99 9.17 -10.83 -10.57
C ASP A 99 8.96 -9.99 -11.85
N ARG A 100 7.78 -9.33 -11.99
CA ARG A 100 7.51 -8.39 -13.09
C ARG A 100 8.40 -7.15 -13.04
N VAL A 101 8.85 -6.78 -11.84
CA VAL A 101 9.88 -5.77 -11.59
C VAL A 101 11.09 -6.49 -11.00
N ASP A 102 12.24 -6.36 -11.66
CA ASP A 102 13.47 -7.02 -11.20
C ASP A 102 14.20 -6.11 -10.21
N LEU A 103 13.91 -6.30 -8.92
CA LEU A 103 14.52 -5.57 -7.82
C LEU A 103 15.70 -6.37 -7.24
N ARG A 104 16.93 -6.02 -7.65
CA ARG A 104 18.17 -6.62 -7.15
C ARG A 104 18.89 -5.63 -6.25
N LEU A 105 18.79 -5.88 -4.96
CA LEU A 105 19.48 -5.14 -3.92
C LEU A 105 20.65 -5.98 -3.39
N PRO A 106 21.67 -5.37 -2.77
CA PRO A 106 22.79 -6.13 -2.21
C PRO A 106 22.37 -6.96 -0.99
N PRO A 107 23.21 -7.91 -0.52
CA PRO A 107 22.88 -8.78 0.61
C PRO A 107 22.37 -8.05 1.86
N SER A 108 22.93 -6.89 2.23
CA SER A 108 22.43 -6.08 3.37
C SER A 108 20.99 -5.60 3.22
N ALA A 109 20.42 -5.64 2.02
CA ALA A 109 19.08 -5.20 1.66
C ALA A 109 18.17 -6.35 1.20
N ALA A 110 18.64 -7.61 1.26
CA ALA A 110 17.88 -8.76 0.77
C ALA A 110 16.50 -8.90 1.44
N ALA A 111 16.40 -8.57 2.73
CA ALA A 111 15.15 -8.59 3.48
C ALA A 111 14.11 -7.58 2.98
N VAL A 112 14.54 -6.45 2.38
CA VAL A 112 13.66 -5.44 1.78
C VAL A 112 13.06 -5.98 0.49
N ALA A 113 13.90 -6.48 -0.42
CA ALA A 113 13.44 -7.05 -1.70
C ALA A 113 12.54 -8.27 -1.49
N ALA A 114 12.89 -9.15 -0.55
CA ALA A 114 12.05 -10.27 -0.15
C ALA A 114 10.72 -9.81 0.46
N GLY A 115 10.75 -8.75 1.27
CA GLY A 115 9.56 -8.10 1.83
C GLY A 115 8.60 -7.61 0.74
N VAL A 116 9.11 -6.94 -0.30
CA VAL A 116 8.28 -6.42 -1.41
C VAL A 116 7.57 -7.57 -2.13
N ARG A 117 8.30 -8.65 -2.45
CA ARG A 117 7.71 -9.85 -3.07
C ARG A 117 6.68 -10.53 -2.16
N ALA A 118 6.95 -10.63 -0.86
CA ALA A 118 6.03 -11.23 0.10
C ALA A 118 4.73 -10.42 0.23
N GLN A 119 4.83 -9.09 0.39
CA GLN A 119 3.65 -8.24 0.48
C GLN A 119 2.82 -8.24 -0.80
N LEU A 120 3.47 -8.23 -1.97
CA LEU A 120 2.77 -8.37 -3.24
C LEU A 120 2.03 -9.71 -3.33
N ALA A 121 2.66 -10.80 -2.89
CA ALA A 121 2.00 -12.11 -2.83
C ALA A 121 0.79 -12.08 -1.90
N TYR A 122 0.90 -11.50 -0.71
CA TYR A 122 -0.20 -11.41 0.25
C TYR A 122 -1.36 -10.54 -0.27
N ILE A 123 -1.08 -9.41 -0.92
CA ILE A 123 -2.11 -8.61 -1.59
C ILE A 123 -2.84 -9.46 -2.64
N LEU A 124 -2.11 -10.19 -3.48
CA LEU A 124 -2.71 -11.03 -4.52
C LEU A 124 -3.47 -12.24 -3.98
N ILE A 125 -3.05 -12.80 -2.84
CA ILE A 125 -3.73 -13.91 -2.14
C ILE A 125 -5.02 -13.42 -1.47
N ASN A 126 -4.97 -12.26 -0.81
CA ASN A 126 -6.10 -11.72 -0.06
C ASN A 126 -7.22 -11.21 -0.95
N ARG A 127 -6.96 -10.93 -2.24
CA ARG A 127 -8.01 -10.54 -3.19
C ARG A 127 -9.13 -11.59 -3.28
N ASP A 128 -10.37 -11.15 -3.26
CA ASP A 128 -11.55 -11.98 -3.55
C ASP A 128 -12.12 -11.61 -4.93
N GLY A 129 -11.65 -12.33 -5.96
CA GLY A 129 -11.91 -11.98 -7.35
C GLY A 129 -11.37 -10.59 -7.71
N ALA A 130 -12.27 -9.63 -7.94
CA ALA A 130 -11.92 -8.24 -8.23
C ALA A 130 -11.69 -7.40 -6.97
N ALA A 131 -12.26 -7.81 -5.84
CA ALA A 131 -12.17 -7.09 -4.57
C ALA A 131 -10.72 -7.09 -4.05
N ILE A 132 -10.21 -5.90 -3.70
CA ILE A 132 -8.96 -5.73 -2.96
C ILE A 132 -9.35 -5.50 -1.50
N GLN A 133 -8.87 -6.35 -0.61
CA GLN A 133 -9.20 -6.29 0.82
C GLN A 133 -7.92 -6.43 1.67
N PRO A 134 -7.88 -5.86 2.87
CA PRO A 134 -6.69 -5.85 3.71
C PRO A 134 -6.48 -7.20 4.43
N GLY A 135 -7.47 -8.08 4.46
CA GLY A 135 -7.29 -9.45 4.95
C GLY A 135 -8.52 -10.32 4.73
N SER A 136 -8.41 -11.60 5.10
CA SER A 136 -9.42 -12.61 4.78
C SER A 136 -10.25 -13.04 6.00
N ARG A 137 -10.08 -12.43 7.18
CA ARG A 137 -10.87 -12.76 8.38
C ARG A 137 -11.54 -11.52 8.95
N SER A 138 -10.80 -10.72 9.70
CA SER A 138 -11.33 -9.53 10.36
C SER A 138 -11.82 -8.50 9.35
N TYR A 139 -11.24 -8.51 8.15
CA TYR A 139 -11.49 -7.54 7.10
C TYR A 139 -11.93 -8.14 5.77
N GLN A 140 -12.87 -9.09 5.80
CA GLN A 140 -13.48 -9.64 4.58
C GLN A 140 -14.43 -8.63 3.89
N ARG A 141 -13.92 -7.41 3.62
CA ARG A 141 -14.58 -6.30 2.93
C ARG A 141 -13.54 -5.47 2.17
N SER A 142 -13.95 -4.84 1.09
CA SER A 142 -13.12 -3.89 0.34
C SER A 142 -13.43 -2.46 0.74
N TRP A 143 -12.58 -1.85 1.55
CA TRP A 143 -12.58 -0.40 1.73
C TRP A 143 -11.96 0.29 0.52
N ILE A 144 -12.56 1.36 0.03
CA ILE A 144 -12.02 2.12 -1.11
C ILE A 144 -10.67 2.76 -0.76
N ARG A 145 -10.50 3.21 0.49
CA ARG A 145 -9.23 3.68 1.05
C ARG A 145 -8.09 2.71 0.86
N ASP A 146 -8.23 1.54 1.47
CA ASP A 146 -7.27 0.44 1.39
C ASP A 146 -7.05 0.03 -0.06
N GLY A 147 -8.13 -0.11 -0.82
CA GLY A 147 -8.12 -0.54 -2.21
C GLY A 147 -7.39 0.42 -3.13
N ALA A 148 -7.60 1.73 -2.99
CA ALA A 148 -6.98 2.77 -3.81
C ALA A 148 -5.47 2.89 -3.53
N LEU A 149 -5.09 2.85 -2.25
CA LEU A 149 -3.67 2.90 -1.84
C LEU A 149 -2.94 1.59 -2.21
N THR A 150 -3.60 0.45 -2.08
CA THR A 150 -3.09 -0.86 -2.53
C THR A 150 -2.99 -0.94 -4.05
N ALA A 151 -3.95 -0.36 -4.78
CA ALA A 151 -3.91 -0.27 -6.23
C ALA A 151 -2.69 0.51 -6.73
N SER A 152 -2.31 1.61 -6.07
CA SER A 152 -1.07 2.33 -6.39
C SER A 152 0.17 1.43 -6.25
N ALA A 153 0.24 0.60 -5.20
CA ALA A 153 1.31 -0.40 -5.04
C ALA A 153 1.30 -1.44 -6.17
N LEU A 154 0.13 -1.96 -6.54
CA LEU A 154 -0.04 -2.92 -7.63
C LEU A 154 0.39 -2.34 -8.99
N LEU A 155 0.00 -1.10 -9.30
CA LEU A 155 0.40 -0.40 -10.53
C LEU A 155 1.93 -0.28 -10.62
N ARG A 156 2.58 0.11 -9.52
CA ARG A 156 4.04 0.25 -9.42
C ARG A 156 4.79 -1.08 -9.41
N LEU A 157 4.09 -2.21 -9.35
CA LEU A 157 4.65 -3.55 -9.51
C LEU A 157 4.12 -4.25 -10.78
N GLY A 158 3.47 -3.49 -11.66
CA GLY A 158 3.07 -3.95 -12.99
C GLY A 158 1.78 -4.79 -13.01
N HIS A 159 0.89 -4.66 -12.03
CA HIS A 159 -0.39 -5.38 -11.90
C HIS A 159 -1.62 -4.54 -12.27
N ALA A 160 -1.56 -3.84 -13.40
CA ALA A 160 -2.67 -3.01 -13.88
C ALA A 160 -3.96 -3.81 -14.11
N GLU A 161 -3.88 -5.09 -14.45
CA GLU A 161 -5.06 -5.95 -14.67
C GLU A 161 -5.89 -6.12 -13.40
N ALA A 162 -5.24 -6.23 -12.24
CA ALA A 162 -5.91 -6.35 -10.95
C ALA A 162 -6.67 -5.05 -10.61
N VAL A 163 -6.03 -3.92 -10.91
CA VAL A 163 -6.54 -2.58 -10.63
C VAL A 163 -7.71 -2.24 -11.55
N ARG A 164 -7.62 -2.57 -12.84
CA ARG A 164 -8.74 -2.46 -13.79
C ARG A 164 -9.96 -3.22 -13.27
N ALA A 165 -9.77 -4.49 -12.89
CA ALA A 165 -10.87 -5.32 -12.39
C ALA A 165 -11.50 -4.72 -11.12
N PHE A 166 -10.68 -4.19 -10.21
CA PHE A 166 -11.16 -3.53 -9.00
C PHE A 166 -11.98 -2.27 -9.33
N ILE A 167 -11.50 -1.39 -10.21
CA ILE A 167 -12.23 -0.19 -10.67
C ILE A 167 -13.60 -0.58 -11.24
N GLU A 168 -13.63 -1.50 -12.20
CA GLU A 168 -14.85 -1.91 -12.88
C GLU A 168 -15.84 -2.60 -11.93
N TRP A 169 -15.34 -3.33 -10.93
CA TRP A 169 -16.16 -3.94 -9.90
C TRP A 169 -16.74 -2.91 -8.93
N TYR A 170 -15.89 -2.04 -8.35
CA TYR A 170 -16.24 -1.08 -7.30
C TYR A 170 -17.19 0.02 -7.82
N ALA A 171 -16.97 0.49 -9.05
CA ALA A 171 -17.77 1.57 -9.66
C ALA A 171 -19.28 1.23 -9.76
N ARG A 172 -19.64 -0.05 -9.75
CA ARG A 172 -21.05 -0.51 -9.81
C ARG A 172 -21.81 -0.25 -8.51
N TYR A 173 -21.11 -0.02 -7.42
CA TYR A 173 -21.67 0.22 -6.09
C TYR A 173 -21.83 1.72 -5.77
N GLN A 174 -21.44 2.63 -6.67
CA GLN A 174 -21.68 4.07 -6.50
C GLN A 174 -23.19 4.35 -6.41
N TYR A 175 -23.60 5.12 -5.42
CA TYR A 175 -24.99 5.51 -5.22
C TYR A 175 -25.46 6.48 -6.32
N GLN A 176 -26.77 6.56 -6.52
CA GLN A 176 -27.37 7.41 -7.57
C GLN A 176 -27.06 8.89 -7.43
N ASN A 177 -26.85 9.38 -6.20
CA ASN A 177 -26.48 10.77 -5.90
C ASN A 177 -24.99 11.08 -6.12
N GLY A 178 -24.19 10.09 -6.56
CA GLY A 178 -22.76 10.23 -6.77
C GLY A 178 -21.88 9.80 -5.58
N LYS A 179 -22.46 9.57 -4.39
CA LYS A 179 -21.73 9.06 -3.23
C LYS A 179 -21.01 7.76 -3.58
N VAL A 180 -19.75 7.65 -3.16
CA VAL A 180 -18.98 6.41 -3.21
C VAL A 180 -19.10 5.73 -1.84
N PRO A 181 -19.43 4.43 -1.76
CA PRO A 181 -19.46 3.73 -0.47
C PRO A 181 -18.05 3.60 0.12
N CYS A 182 -17.94 3.68 1.44
CA CYS A 182 -16.66 3.53 2.14
C CYS A 182 -16.09 2.12 2.00
N CYS A 183 -16.96 1.12 2.04
CA CYS A 183 -16.59 -0.26 1.75
C CYS A 183 -17.71 -1.04 1.06
N VAL A 184 -17.33 -2.16 0.46
CA VAL A 184 -18.23 -3.13 -0.15
C VAL A 184 -17.88 -4.52 0.37
N ASP A 185 -18.90 -5.28 0.79
CA ASP A 185 -18.77 -6.68 1.20
C ASP A 185 -19.85 -7.57 0.58
N ALA A 186 -19.97 -8.81 1.05
CA ALA A 186 -20.97 -9.77 0.57
C ALA A 186 -22.43 -9.29 0.72
N ARG A 187 -22.69 -8.33 1.60
CA ARG A 187 -24.01 -7.69 1.83
C ARG A 187 -24.24 -6.50 0.90
N GLY A 188 -23.20 -6.00 0.23
CA GLY A 188 -23.25 -4.88 -0.71
C GLY A 188 -22.50 -3.65 -0.20
N ALA A 189 -22.95 -2.48 -0.66
CA ALA A 189 -22.34 -1.18 -0.37
C ALA A 189 -22.70 -0.69 1.04
N ASP A 190 -21.70 -0.35 1.85
CA ASP A 190 -21.91 0.21 3.18
C ASP A 190 -22.27 1.72 3.09
N PRO A 191 -23.39 2.15 3.70
CA PRO A 191 -23.84 3.53 3.62
C PRO A 191 -23.17 4.48 4.63
N VAL A 192 -22.29 3.99 5.52
CA VAL A 192 -21.63 4.82 6.55
C VAL A 192 -20.95 6.05 5.91
N PRO A 193 -21.03 7.23 6.55
CA PRO A 193 -20.29 8.41 6.10
C PRO A 193 -18.79 8.31 6.41
N GLU A 194 -18.00 8.05 5.36
CA GLU A 194 -16.54 8.30 5.31
C GLU A 194 -16.28 9.10 4.03
N HIS A 195 -15.94 10.38 4.14
CA HIS A 195 -15.96 11.35 3.03
C HIS A 195 -14.62 11.43 2.26
N ASP A 196 -13.64 10.61 2.64
CA ASP A 196 -12.44 10.30 1.84
C ASP A 196 -12.77 9.48 0.58
N SER A 197 -13.83 8.66 0.66
CA SER A 197 -14.23 7.66 -0.33
C SER A 197 -14.32 8.18 -1.77
N GLU A 198 -14.93 9.36 -1.98
CA GLU A 198 -15.04 9.95 -3.31
C GLU A 198 -13.68 10.32 -3.89
N GLY A 199 -12.84 10.97 -3.07
CA GLY A 199 -11.49 11.37 -3.46
C GLY A 199 -10.62 10.18 -3.81
N GLU A 200 -10.73 9.11 -3.03
CA GLU A 200 -9.99 7.85 -3.22
C GLU A 200 -10.42 7.10 -4.48
N PHE A 201 -11.73 7.05 -4.80
CA PHE A 201 -12.21 6.45 -6.03
C PHE A 201 -11.75 7.24 -7.27
N ILE A 202 -11.83 8.57 -7.22
CA ILE A 202 -11.33 9.41 -8.33
C ILE A 202 -9.82 9.23 -8.50
N PHE A 203 -9.07 9.20 -7.39
CA PHE A 203 -7.64 8.92 -7.38
C PHE A 203 -7.32 7.57 -8.00
N LEU A 204 -8.02 6.50 -7.62
CA LEU A 204 -7.84 5.17 -8.17
C LEU A 204 -7.96 5.15 -9.70
N VAL A 205 -8.98 5.81 -10.27
CA VAL A 205 -9.18 5.89 -11.73
C VAL A 205 -8.07 6.70 -12.40
N ALA A 206 -7.71 7.86 -11.83
CA ALA A 206 -6.66 8.70 -12.37
C ALA A 206 -5.28 8.05 -12.29
N GLU A 207 -4.97 7.37 -11.19
CA GLU A 207 -3.71 6.67 -10.99
C GLU A 207 -3.57 5.51 -11.96
N TYR A 208 -4.64 4.73 -12.18
CA TYR A 208 -4.64 3.70 -13.21
C TYR A 208 -4.32 4.28 -14.60
N TYR A 209 -4.93 5.42 -14.97
CA TYR A 209 -4.65 6.08 -16.24
C TYR A 209 -3.19 6.56 -16.36
N ARG A 210 -2.62 7.13 -15.30
CA ARG A 210 -1.21 7.58 -15.29
C ARG A 210 -0.23 6.46 -15.63
N TYR A 211 -0.51 5.24 -15.20
CA TYR A 211 0.38 4.09 -15.43
C TYR A 211 0.09 3.33 -16.72
N THR A 212 -1.12 3.44 -17.28
CA THR A 212 -1.55 2.60 -18.40
C THR A 212 -1.82 3.37 -19.69
N GLY A 213 -2.12 4.66 -19.60
CA GLY A 213 -2.61 5.46 -20.73
C GLY A 213 -3.97 4.99 -21.27
N ASP A 214 -4.70 4.15 -20.54
CA ASP A 214 -5.95 3.55 -21.02
C ASP A 214 -7.10 4.56 -21.02
N ARG A 215 -7.16 5.31 -22.12
CA ARG A 215 -8.18 6.32 -22.37
C ARG A 215 -9.59 5.72 -22.38
N ALA A 216 -9.76 4.51 -22.93
CA ALA A 216 -11.07 3.87 -23.04
C ALA A 216 -11.68 3.57 -21.67
N LEU A 217 -10.86 3.18 -20.68
CA LEU A 217 -11.36 2.98 -19.32
C LEU A 217 -11.80 4.30 -18.69
N ILE A 218 -11.01 5.37 -18.78
CA ILE A 218 -11.40 6.65 -18.19
C ILE A 218 -12.61 7.27 -18.89
N GLU A 219 -12.81 7.05 -20.19
CA GLU A 219 -14.03 7.45 -20.90
C GLU A 219 -15.26 6.74 -20.33
N ARG A 220 -15.17 5.41 -20.08
CA ARG A 220 -16.26 4.65 -19.47
C ARG A 220 -16.53 5.06 -18.02
N GLN A 221 -15.49 5.38 -17.25
CA GLN A 221 -15.62 5.74 -15.84
C GLN A 221 -15.91 7.23 -15.62
N TRP A 222 -15.76 8.09 -16.63
CA TRP A 222 -15.96 9.53 -16.51
C TRP A 222 -17.31 9.93 -15.88
N PRO A 223 -18.47 9.33 -16.24
CA PRO A 223 -19.73 9.65 -15.57
C PRO A 223 -19.70 9.40 -14.06
N ARG A 224 -19.00 8.34 -13.61
CA ARG A 224 -18.85 7.98 -12.20
C ARG A 224 -17.90 8.91 -11.48
N VAL A 225 -16.76 9.24 -12.10
CA VAL A 225 -15.79 10.23 -11.61
C VAL A 225 -16.45 11.59 -11.43
N ARG A 226 -17.16 12.09 -12.45
CA ARG A 226 -17.87 13.36 -12.39
C ARG A 226 -18.93 13.36 -11.31
N ALA A 227 -19.71 12.28 -11.17
CA ALA A 227 -20.73 12.18 -10.13
C ALA A 227 -20.12 12.22 -8.71
N ALA A 228 -18.99 11.53 -8.50
CA ALA A 228 -18.26 11.57 -7.23
C ALA A 228 -17.74 13.00 -6.94
N ALA A 229 -17.16 13.68 -7.93
CA ALA A 229 -16.68 15.05 -7.79
C ALA A 229 -17.82 16.04 -7.47
N VAL A 230 -18.99 15.87 -8.11
CA VAL A 230 -20.20 16.67 -7.81
C VAL A 230 -20.71 16.41 -6.40
N TYR A 231 -20.74 15.16 -5.96
CA TYR A 231 -21.15 14.83 -4.60
C TYR A 231 -20.19 15.44 -3.57
N LEU A 232 -18.88 15.33 -3.79
CA LEU A 232 -17.84 15.93 -2.96
C LEU A 232 -17.95 17.45 -2.89
N ASP A 233 -18.19 18.10 -4.02
CA ASP A 233 -18.48 19.53 -4.10
C ASP A 233 -19.74 19.89 -3.31
N SER A 234 -20.79 19.06 -3.37
CA SER A 234 -22.02 19.30 -2.58
C SER A 234 -21.78 19.21 -1.06
N LEU A 235 -20.88 18.33 -0.62
CA LEU A 235 -20.53 18.16 0.80
C LEU A 235 -19.84 19.42 1.35
N ARG A 236 -18.82 19.92 0.65
CA ARG A 236 -18.12 21.14 1.11
C ARG A 236 -19.03 22.37 1.17
N HIS A 237 -20.05 22.47 0.30
CA HIS A 237 -21.01 23.57 0.34
C HIS A 237 -21.83 23.62 1.64
N GLN A 238 -21.98 22.50 2.37
CA GLN A 238 -22.63 22.48 3.68
C GLN A 238 -21.87 23.28 4.75
N ARG A 239 -20.59 23.59 4.50
CA ARG A 239 -19.75 24.44 5.34
C ARG A 239 -19.38 25.76 4.68
N ARG A 240 -20.00 26.10 3.54
CA ARG A 240 -19.84 27.40 2.86
C ARG A 240 -21.06 28.28 3.08
N THR A 241 -21.35 28.56 4.35
CA THR A 241 -22.48 29.41 4.75
C THR A 241 -22.00 30.56 5.64
N PRO A 242 -22.80 31.62 5.83
CA PRO A 242 -22.45 32.72 6.75
C PRO A 242 -22.16 32.23 8.18
N GLU A 243 -22.80 31.15 8.63
CA GLU A 243 -22.55 30.54 9.94
C GLU A 243 -21.08 30.11 10.11
N TYR A 244 -20.49 29.51 9.08
CA TYR A 244 -19.10 29.04 9.13
C TYR A 244 -18.08 30.13 8.80
N GLN A 245 -18.52 31.34 8.44
CA GLN A 245 -17.65 32.51 8.31
C GLN A 245 -17.41 33.20 9.67
N ALA A 246 -18.22 32.88 10.68
CA ALA A 246 -18.07 33.42 12.03
C ALA A 246 -16.72 32.99 12.66
N ALA A 247 -16.15 33.86 13.49
CA ALA A 247 -14.80 33.68 14.04
C ALA A 247 -14.64 32.41 14.88
N ASP A 248 -15.71 31.96 15.54
CA ASP A 248 -15.75 30.77 16.41
C ASP A 248 -15.98 29.45 15.66
N ARG A 249 -16.16 29.50 14.33
CA ARG A 249 -16.42 28.34 13.45
C ARG A 249 -15.61 28.37 12.15
N ARG A 250 -14.72 29.35 12.00
CA ARG A 250 -13.99 29.63 10.76
C ARG A 250 -13.12 28.46 10.31
N GLU A 251 -12.63 27.66 11.24
CA GLU A 251 -11.87 26.45 10.97
C GLU A 251 -12.65 25.39 10.18
N PHE A 252 -13.98 25.42 10.19
CA PHE A 252 -14.78 24.45 9.44
C PHE A 252 -15.17 24.95 8.05
N PHE A 253 -14.95 26.23 7.73
CA PHE A 253 -15.43 26.83 6.49
C PHE A 253 -14.86 26.12 5.25
N GLY A 254 -15.77 25.66 4.38
CA GLY A 254 -15.41 24.99 3.13
C GLY A 254 -14.82 23.59 3.26
N LEU A 255 -14.71 23.03 4.47
CA LEU A 255 -14.35 21.63 4.68
C LEU A 255 -15.52 20.68 4.39
N LEU A 256 -15.20 19.39 4.27
CA LEU A 256 -16.19 18.32 4.31
C LEU A 256 -16.85 18.21 5.69
N PRO A 257 -18.12 17.76 5.78
CA PRO A 257 -18.79 17.60 7.07
C PRO A 257 -18.17 16.45 7.89
N PRO A 258 -18.52 16.35 9.19
CA PRO A 258 -17.96 15.33 10.07
C PRO A 258 -18.22 13.89 9.63
N SER A 259 -17.19 13.04 9.73
CA SER A 259 -17.20 11.62 9.35
C SER A 259 -16.36 10.76 10.31
N ILE A 260 -16.31 9.44 10.08
CA ILE A 260 -15.52 8.47 10.87
C ILE A 260 -14.41 7.78 10.05
N SER A 261 -13.79 8.53 9.14
CA SER A 261 -12.85 7.98 8.16
C SER A 261 -11.47 7.61 8.74
N HIS A 262 -10.68 6.91 7.91
CA HIS A 262 -9.28 6.54 8.17
C HIS A 262 -9.06 5.56 9.35
N GLU A 263 -10.13 4.98 9.90
CA GLU A 263 -10.16 4.25 11.19
C GLU A 263 -10.09 5.17 12.42
N GLY A 264 -10.34 6.47 12.23
CA GLY A 264 -10.40 7.48 13.28
C GLY A 264 -11.83 7.80 13.69
N TYR A 265 -11.96 8.50 14.82
CA TYR A 265 -13.16 9.24 15.20
C TYR A 265 -14.47 8.44 15.34
N SER A 266 -14.42 7.11 15.46
CA SER A 266 -15.64 6.30 15.67
C SER A 266 -16.40 6.65 16.96
N ALA A 267 -15.73 7.25 17.95
CA ALA A 267 -16.37 7.75 19.17
C ALA A 267 -17.25 8.99 18.91
N LYS A 268 -16.87 9.85 17.97
CA LYS A 268 -17.62 11.04 17.55
C LYS A 268 -17.09 11.50 16.18
N PRO A 269 -17.93 11.59 15.13
CA PRO A 269 -17.52 12.09 13.83
C PRO A 269 -16.87 13.49 13.90
N MET A 270 -15.79 13.70 13.14
CA MET A 270 -15.01 14.95 13.12
C MET A 270 -14.75 15.44 11.69
N HIS A 271 -14.45 16.73 11.51
CA HIS A 271 -13.95 17.31 10.26
C HIS A 271 -12.49 16.90 10.07
N SER A 272 -12.31 15.68 9.57
CA SER A 272 -11.02 15.01 9.39
C SER A 272 -10.23 15.61 8.24
N TYR A 273 -8.99 16.05 8.48
CA TYR A 273 -8.13 16.52 7.40
C TYR A 273 -7.67 15.39 6.47
N TRP A 274 -7.82 14.13 6.86
CA TRP A 274 -7.65 13.00 5.95
C TRP A 274 -8.65 13.08 4.78
N ASP A 275 -9.92 13.29 5.10
CA ASP A 275 -11.02 13.40 4.13
C ASP A 275 -10.79 14.59 3.22
N ASP A 276 -10.47 15.74 3.80
CA ASP A 276 -10.23 16.96 3.03
C ASP A 276 -8.98 16.82 2.13
N LEU A 277 -7.90 16.19 2.59
CA LEU A 277 -6.73 15.92 1.75
C LEU A 277 -7.08 14.98 0.59
N MET A 278 -7.84 13.91 0.83
CA MET A 278 -8.32 13.04 -0.25
C MET A 278 -9.30 13.75 -1.18
N ALA A 279 -10.10 14.69 -0.69
CA ALA A 279 -10.95 15.51 -1.52
C ALA A 279 -10.16 16.43 -2.44
N LEU A 280 -9.11 17.06 -1.92
CA LEU A 280 -8.17 17.84 -2.74
C LEU A 280 -7.53 16.96 -3.83
N ARG A 281 -7.12 15.71 -3.50
CA ARG A 281 -6.64 14.75 -4.51
C ARG A 281 -7.72 14.48 -5.56
N GLY A 282 -8.96 14.23 -5.14
CA GLY A 282 -10.09 13.98 -6.02
C GLY A 282 -10.34 15.13 -7.00
N PHE A 283 -10.32 16.38 -6.55
CA PHE A 283 -10.48 17.54 -7.44
C PHE A 283 -9.30 17.69 -8.40
N LYS A 284 -8.05 17.55 -7.93
CA LYS A 284 -6.86 17.55 -8.80
C LYS A 284 -6.96 16.48 -9.89
N ASP A 285 -7.48 15.31 -9.52
CA ASP A 285 -7.59 14.16 -10.43
C ASP A 285 -8.75 14.25 -11.39
N THR A 286 -9.85 14.89 -10.97
CA THR A 286 -10.95 15.24 -11.87
C THR A 286 -10.47 16.19 -12.97
N VAL A 287 -9.66 17.20 -12.62
CA VAL A 287 -9.03 18.10 -13.60
C VAL A 287 -8.10 17.33 -14.54
N ALA A 288 -7.23 16.47 -14.01
CA ALA A 288 -6.29 15.68 -14.81
C ALA A 288 -7.02 14.73 -15.80
N LEU A 289 -8.09 14.08 -15.35
CA LEU A 289 -8.93 13.22 -16.19
C LEU A 289 -9.70 14.03 -17.25
N ALA A 290 -10.28 15.18 -16.89
CA ALA A 290 -10.95 16.06 -17.84
C ALA A 290 -10.00 16.58 -18.93
N LEU A 291 -8.76 16.92 -18.56
CA LEU A 291 -7.69 17.29 -19.51
C LEU A 291 -7.36 16.12 -20.44
N ALA A 292 -7.16 14.92 -19.90
CA ALA A 292 -6.88 13.72 -20.69
C ALA A 292 -8.00 13.40 -21.69
N LEU A 293 -9.25 13.65 -21.31
CA LEU A 293 -10.43 13.44 -22.15
C LEU A 293 -10.70 14.57 -23.14
N GLY A 294 -10.05 15.74 -23.00
CA GLY A 294 -10.29 16.90 -23.85
C GLY A 294 -11.64 17.59 -23.55
N LEU A 295 -12.01 17.72 -22.27
CA LEU A 295 -13.28 18.30 -21.81
C LEU A 295 -13.06 19.71 -21.21
N PRO A 296 -12.89 20.77 -22.04
CA PRO A 296 -12.43 22.08 -21.56
C PRO A 296 -13.37 22.76 -20.55
N LEU A 297 -14.69 22.56 -20.67
CA LEU A 297 -15.65 23.11 -19.71
C LEU A 297 -15.52 22.45 -18.32
N GLU A 298 -15.30 21.14 -18.30
CA GLU A 298 -15.06 20.39 -17.06
C GLU A 298 -13.70 20.78 -16.46
N VAL A 299 -12.66 20.94 -17.28
CA VAL A 299 -11.35 21.45 -16.83
C VAL A 299 -11.50 22.80 -16.15
N SER A 300 -12.19 23.75 -16.78
CA SER A 300 -12.40 25.09 -16.21
C SER A 300 -13.15 25.03 -14.88
N ARG A 301 -14.28 24.31 -14.84
CA ARG A 301 -15.08 24.14 -13.61
C ARG A 301 -14.27 23.52 -12.48
N TRP A 302 -13.66 22.36 -12.72
CA TRP A 302 -12.99 21.61 -11.66
C TRP A 302 -11.68 22.25 -11.24
N SER A 303 -11.01 23.02 -12.11
CA SER A 303 -9.85 23.82 -11.71
C SER A 303 -10.26 24.94 -10.75
N ALA A 304 -11.41 25.58 -10.99
CA ALA A 304 -11.93 26.59 -10.07
C ALA A 304 -12.29 26.00 -8.70
N VAL A 305 -12.99 24.86 -8.68
CA VAL A 305 -13.34 24.15 -7.43
C VAL A 305 -12.08 23.67 -6.69
N GLN A 306 -11.13 23.07 -7.40
CA GLN A 306 -9.86 22.61 -6.83
C GLN A 306 -9.11 23.76 -6.15
N ALA A 307 -8.93 24.89 -6.85
CA ALA A 307 -8.22 26.04 -6.33
C ALA A 307 -8.95 26.72 -5.17
N GLU A 308 -10.28 26.75 -5.20
CA GLU A 308 -11.10 27.25 -4.08
C GLU A 308 -10.93 26.37 -2.85
N PHE A 309 -11.11 25.06 -2.99
CA PHE A 309 -11.00 24.11 -1.89
C PHE A 309 -9.59 24.05 -1.30
N GLU A 310 -8.54 24.16 -2.13
CA GLU A 310 -7.15 24.23 -1.65
C GLU A 310 -6.91 25.44 -0.73
N ARG A 311 -7.49 26.60 -1.07
CA ARG A 311 -7.41 27.81 -0.25
C ARG A 311 -8.20 27.66 1.06
N ASP A 312 -9.39 27.07 1.00
CA ASP A 312 -10.22 26.84 2.17
C ASP A 312 -9.54 25.87 3.14
N LEU A 313 -9.04 24.74 2.65
CA LEU A 313 -8.29 23.75 3.43
C LEU A 313 -7.08 24.39 4.13
N GLY A 314 -6.25 25.13 3.39
CA GLY A 314 -5.10 25.80 3.99
C GLY A 314 -5.49 26.84 5.05
N SER A 315 -6.61 27.53 4.85
CA SER A 315 -7.12 28.53 5.79
C SER A 315 -7.72 27.90 7.04
N SER A 316 -8.41 26.77 6.87
CA SER A 316 -8.91 25.93 7.96
C SER A 316 -7.76 25.44 8.84
N VAL A 317 -6.74 24.79 8.26
CA VAL A 317 -5.58 24.28 9.01
C VAL A 317 -4.94 25.38 9.85
N ARG A 318 -4.70 26.57 9.27
CA ARG A 318 -4.16 27.73 10.02
C ARG A 318 -5.08 28.17 11.16
N SER A 319 -6.40 28.20 10.92
CA SER A 319 -7.37 28.62 11.93
C SER A 319 -7.46 27.62 13.08
N THR A 320 -7.46 26.31 12.77
CA THR A 320 -7.39 25.23 13.76
C THR A 320 -6.13 25.34 14.61
N MET A 321 -4.97 25.57 13.98
CA MET A 321 -3.71 25.76 14.70
C MET A 321 -3.76 26.92 15.70
N VAL A 322 -4.32 28.06 15.29
CA VAL A 322 -4.51 29.23 16.17
C VAL A 322 -5.48 28.90 17.29
N ARG A 323 -6.61 28.25 17.00
CA ARG A 323 -7.65 27.91 17.98
C ARG A 323 -7.13 26.99 19.08
N HIS A 324 -6.39 25.95 18.70
CA HIS A 324 -5.90 24.92 19.63
C HIS A 324 -4.49 25.19 20.18
N LEU A 325 -3.87 26.31 19.78
CA LEU A 325 -2.53 26.72 20.19
C LEU A 325 -1.45 25.67 19.88
N ILE A 326 -1.49 25.13 18.66
CA ILE A 326 -0.58 24.07 18.18
C ILE A 326 0.28 24.55 17.00
N ASP A 327 1.44 23.92 16.83
CA ASP A 327 2.47 24.28 15.84
C ASP A 327 2.65 23.23 14.73
N TYR A 328 1.77 22.22 14.67
CA TYR A 328 1.80 21.11 13.71
C TYR A 328 0.50 21.06 12.90
N VAL A 329 0.50 20.32 11.77
CA VAL A 329 -0.72 20.01 11.03
C VAL A 329 -1.59 19.04 11.85
N PRO A 330 -2.79 19.45 12.30
CA PRO A 330 -3.68 18.61 13.11
C PRO A 330 -4.33 17.47 12.32
N GLY A 331 -4.85 16.47 13.04
CA GLY A 331 -5.62 15.35 12.48
C GLY A 331 -7.03 15.76 12.05
N CYS A 332 -7.72 16.55 12.87
CA CYS A 332 -9.02 17.15 12.55
C CYS A 332 -9.14 18.61 13.03
N ALA A 333 -10.08 19.34 12.45
CA ALA A 333 -10.35 20.72 12.84
C ALA A 333 -10.96 20.82 14.26
N ASP A 334 -11.78 19.84 14.63
CA ASP A 334 -12.51 19.83 15.90
C ASP A 334 -11.60 19.74 17.13
N LEU A 335 -10.56 18.90 17.08
CA LEU A 335 -9.73 18.57 18.24
C LEU A 335 -8.33 19.20 18.22
N GLY A 336 -7.80 19.57 17.05
CA GLY A 336 -6.39 19.95 16.95
C GLY A 336 -5.43 18.82 17.34
N ASP A 337 -5.88 17.58 17.24
CA ASP A 337 -5.16 16.38 17.66
C ASP A 337 -3.98 16.06 16.76
N PHE A 338 -3.05 15.24 17.25
CA PHE A 338 -1.83 14.92 16.55
C PHE A 338 -1.94 13.56 15.85
N ASP A 339 -1.90 13.58 14.52
CA ASP A 339 -1.87 12.36 13.69
C ASP A 339 -0.93 12.48 12.49
N ALA A 340 0.35 12.20 12.72
CA ALA A 340 1.35 12.22 11.66
C ALA A 340 1.15 11.12 10.61
N THR A 341 0.57 9.98 11.01
CA THR A 341 0.37 8.84 10.10
C THR A 341 -0.72 9.18 9.09
N ALA A 342 -1.84 9.76 9.52
CA ALA A 342 -2.85 10.32 8.62
C ALA A 342 -2.25 11.39 7.71
N THR A 343 -1.49 12.33 8.28
CA THR A 343 -0.93 13.49 7.57
C THR A 343 0.04 13.10 6.44
N THR A 344 0.58 11.89 6.42
CA THR A 344 1.46 11.42 5.34
C THR A 344 0.86 11.57 3.94
N ILE A 345 -0.48 11.47 3.79
CA ILE A 345 -1.11 11.60 2.47
C ILE A 345 -0.94 12.99 1.86
N ALA A 346 -0.72 14.02 2.68
CA ALA A 346 -0.37 15.36 2.19
C ALA A 346 0.91 15.36 1.35
N LEU A 347 1.83 14.41 1.58
CA LEU A 347 3.05 14.22 0.78
C LEU A 347 2.83 13.23 -0.37
N ASP A 348 2.12 12.12 -0.13
CA ASP A 348 1.78 11.11 -1.14
C ASP A 348 0.55 10.30 -0.72
N PRO A 349 -0.52 10.25 -1.53
CA PRO A 349 -0.55 10.62 -2.94
C PRO A 349 -0.95 12.08 -3.21
N VAL A 350 -1.39 12.86 -2.23
CA VAL A 350 -2.08 14.14 -2.49
C VAL A 350 -1.15 15.22 -3.04
N GLN A 351 0.09 15.29 -2.54
CA GLN A 351 1.04 16.37 -2.85
C GLN A 351 0.42 17.76 -2.61
N ALA A 352 -0.04 17.98 -1.36
CA ALA A 352 -0.74 19.18 -0.88
C ALA A 352 0.18 20.17 -0.14
N GLN A 353 1.50 20.06 -0.30
CA GLN A 353 2.46 20.89 0.45
C GLN A 353 2.25 22.39 0.23
N ALA A 354 1.70 22.80 -0.91
CA ALA A 354 1.38 24.21 -1.20
C ALA A 354 0.18 24.74 -0.38
N ALA A 355 -0.75 23.86 0.02
CA ALA A 355 -1.92 24.22 0.82
C ALA A 355 -1.58 24.36 2.31
N LEU A 356 -0.58 23.62 2.78
CA LEU A 356 -0.24 23.49 4.20
C LEU A 356 0.89 24.45 4.60
N PRO A 357 0.90 24.96 5.86
CA PRO A 357 2.04 25.73 6.35
C PRO A 357 3.32 24.86 6.36
N PRO A 358 4.40 25.24 5.65
CA PRO A 358 5.58 24.39 5.49
C PRO A 358 6.25 24.01 6.82
N GLU A 359 6.35 24.97 7.74
CA GLU A 359 6.92 24.75 9.07
C GLU A 359 6.05 23.80 9.91
N ALA A 360 4.72 23.93 9.82
CA ALA A 360 3.81 23.03 10.54
C ALA A 360 3.88 21.60 10.02
N LEU A 361 3.94 21.42 8.70
CA LEU A 361 4.10 20.11 8.08
C LEU A 361 5.41 19.46 8.51
N ARG A 362 6.51 20.23 8.49
CA ARG A 362 7.81 19.77 8.99
C ARG A 362 7.73 19.40 10.48
N ARG A 363 7.09 20.24 11.29
CA ARG A 363 6.93 20.06 12.73
C ARG A 363 6.14 18.81 13.08
N THR A 364 5.08 18.49 12.33
CA THR A 364 4.32 17.23 12.47
C THR A 364 5.26 16.02 12.46
N PHE A 365 6.14 15.97 11.46
CA PHE A 365 7.07 14.85 11.29
C PHE A 365 8.27 14.88 12.25
N GLU A 366 8.70 16.06 12.71
CA GLU A 366 9.70 16.17 13.78
C GLU A 366 9.15 15.64 15.12
N LYS A 367 7.88 15.95 15.43
CA LYS A 367 7.20 15.43 16.62
C LYS A 367 7.02 13.91 16.54
N TYR A 368 6.63 13.38 15.38
CA TYR A 368 6.59 11.94 15.14
C TYR A 368 7.98 11.30 15.31
N TRP A 369 9.02 11.90 14.74
CA TRP A 369 10.39 11.40 14.88
C TRP A 369 10.84 11.32 16.34
N ALA A 370 10.50 12.32 17.16
CA ALA A 370 10.80 12.31 18.59
C ALA A 370 10.08 11.15 19.30
N PHE A 371 8.77 10.97 19.06
CA PHE A 371 7.99 9.85 19.59
C PHE A 371 8.59 8.50 19.19
N PHE A 372 8.82 8.30 17.89
CA PHE A 372 9.44 7.09 17.34
C PHE A 372 10.82 6.82 17.96
N SER A 373 11.65 7.86 18.07
CA SER A 373 13.01 7.74 18.61
C SER A 373 13.00 7.30 20.08
N ASN A 374 12.10 7.88 20.89
CA ASN A 374 11.93 7.49 22.28
C ASN A 374 11.46 6.03 22.40
N ARG A 375 10.44 5.63 21.61
CA ARG A 375 9.95 4.24 21.57
C ARG A 375 11.07 3.27 21.22
N ARG A 376 11.84 3.56 20.17
CA ARG A 376 12.97 2.74 19.74
C ARG A 376 14.10 2.68 20.78
N ALA A 377 14.31 3.75 21.54
CA ALA A 377 15.29 3.81 22.62
C ALA A 377 14.85 3.07 23.90
N GLY A 378 13.67 2.46 23.91
CA GLY A 378 13.17 1.65 25.03
C GLY A 378 12.23 2.40 25.98
N ALA A 379 11.73 3.59 25.62
CA ALA A 379 10.62 4.20 26.35
C ALA A 379 9.41 3.24 26.36
N ALA A 380 8.66 3.20 27.47
CA ALA A 380 7.51 2.32 27.59
C ALA A 380 6.44 2.62 26.53
N TRP A 381 5.88 1.58 25.93
CA TRP A 381 4.77 1.63 24.99
C TRP A 381 3.95 0.35 25.11
N ASP A 382 2.64 0.44 24.81
CA ASP A 382 1.72 -0.70 24.92
C ASP A 382 1.52 -1.39 23.55
N ALA A 383 1.09 -0.62 22.56
CA ALA A 383 0.98 -1.06 21.17
C ALA A 383 1.40 0.04 20.19
N PHE A 384 1.67 -0.36 18.95
CA PHE A 384 1.70 0.55 17.81
C PHE A 384 1.05 -0.07 16.59
N THR A 385 0.62 0.78 15.66
CA THR A 385 0.10 0.31 14.37
C THR A 385 1.21 0.31 13.31
N PRO A 386 1.42 -0.80 12.58
CA PRO A 386 2.30 -0.81 11.43
C PRO A 386 1.85 0.10 10.27
N TYR A 387 0.68 0.74 10.30
CA TYR A 387 0.35 1.82 9.36
C TYR A 387 1.39 2.94 9.39
N GLU A 388 2.09 3.12 10.52
CA GLU A 388 3.22 4.04 10.62
C GLU A 388 4.33 3.81 9.58
N LEU A 389 4.39 2.63 8.92
CA LEU A 389 5.29 2.34 7.81
C LEU A 389 5.25 3.41 6.71
N ARG A 390 4.10 4.04 6.46
CA ARG A 390 3.96 5.12 5.46
C ARG A 390 4.79 6.37 5.80
N ASN A 391 5.22 6.53 7.06
CA ASN A 391 6.17 7.58 7.45
C ASN A 391 7.55 7.40 6.81
N VAL A 392 7.93 6.18 6.39
CA VAL A 392 9.16 5.96 5.62
C VAL A 392 9.11 6.74 4.31
N GLY A 393 8.03 6.60 3.53
CA GLY A 393 7.83 7.36 2.29
C GLY A 393 7.74 8.87 2.52
N ALA A 394 7.04 9.30 3.58
CA ALA A 394 6.99 10.70 3.98
C ALA A 394 8.40 11.28 4.24
N PHE A 395 9.23 10.57 5.00
CA PHE A 395 10.58 11.01 5.35
C PHE A 395 11.51 11.05 4.13
N VAL A 396 11.35 10.12 3.18
CA VAL A 396 12.06 10.19 1.90
C VAL A 396 11.71 11.49 1.16
N ARG A 397 10.43 11.84 1.09
CA ARG A 397 9.96 13.05 0.39
C ARG A 397 10.33 14.36 1.08
N LEU A 398 10.51 14.34 2.40
CA LEU A 398 11.05 15.45 3.19
C LEU A 398 12.58 15.58 3.09
N GLY A 399 13.25 14.64 2.40
CA GLY A 399 14.71 14.60 2.31
C GLY A 399 15.40 14.07 3.58
N TRP A 400 14.68 13.42 4.49
CA TRP A 400 15.20 12.86 5.74
C TRP A 400 15.64 11.41 5.58
N ARG A 401 16.55 11.16 4.64
CA ARG A 401 17.00 9.83 4.23
C ARG A 401 17.42 8.95 5.40
N GLU A 402 18.27 9.46 6.28
CA GLU A 402 18.82 8.70 7.42
C GLU A 402 17.74 8.34 8.44
N ARG A 403 16.72 9.21 8.60
CA ARG A 403 15.58 8.92 9.47
C ARG A 403 14.67 7.86 8.83
N ALA A 404 14.38 7.99 7.53
CA ALA A 404 13.58 7.00 6.79
C ALA A 404 14.18 5.58 6.88
N ASN A 405 15.50 5.48 6.79
CA ASN A 405 16.21 4.21 6.94
C ASN A 405 16.06 3.59 8.33
N GLN A 406 16.11 4.40 9.38
CA GLN A 406 15.93 3.95 10.76
C GLN A 406 14.50 3.47 11.04
N LEU A 407 13.48 4.12 10.45
CA LEU A 407 12.10 3.65 10.49
C LEU A 407 11.97 2.30 9.78
N LEU A 408 12.51 2.18 8.56
CA LEU A 408 12.44 0.96 7.78
C LEU A 408 13.05 -0.23 8.54
N ASP A 409 14.22 -0.05 9.16
CA ASP A 409 14.86 -1.10 9.97
C ASP A 409 14.01 -1.52 11.17
N TYR A 410 13.43 -0.53 11.87
CA TYR A 410 12.54 -0.78 13.00
C TYR A 410 11.34 -1.62 12.58
N PHE A 411 10.60 -1.21 11.55
CA PHE A 411 9.39 -1.93 11.15
C PHE A 411 9.68 -3.32 10.57
N LEU A 412 10.80 -3.51 9.87
CA LEU A 412 11.22 -4.84 9.39
C LEU A 412 11.46 -5.83 10.53
N ALA A 413 11.79 -5.38 11.74
CA ALA A 413 11.97 -6.23 12.91
C ALA A 413 10.64 -6.77 13.48
N TYR A 414 9.50 -6.14 13.17
CA TYR A 414 8.18 -6.53 13.68
C TYR A 414 7.39 -7.45 12.74
N ARG A 415 8.04 -7.99 11.71
CA ARG A 415 7.42 -9.01 10.85
C ARG A 415 7.26 -10.33 11.60
N ARG A 416 6.09 -10.96 11.48
CA ARG A 416 5.74 -12.18 12.20
C ARG A 416 4.95 -13.18 11.33
N PRO A 417 5.30 -14.47 11.37
CA PRO A 417 6.60 -15.00 11.81
C PRO A 417 7.76 -14.42 10.97
N PRO A 418 9.00 -14.33 11.49
CA PRO A 418 10.12 -13.70 10.78
C PRO A 418 10.35 -14.22 9.35
N GLY A 419 10.16 -15.53 9.12
CA GLY A 419 10.33 -16.16 7.80
C GLY A 419 9.19 -15.90 6.81
N PHE A 420 8.04 -15.40 7.27
CA PHE A 420 6.87 -15.09 6.43
C PHE A 420 6.84 -13.63 6.01
N GLY A 421 7.49 -12.75 6.76
CA GLY A 421 7.60 -11.34 6.42
C GLY A 421 6.28 -10.57 6.51
N ALA A 422 5.27 -11.06 7.24
CA ALA A 422 3.96 -10.43 7.36
C ALA A 422 3.91 -9.42 8.53
N TRP A 423 3.07 -8.40 8.41
CA TRP A 423 2.70 -7.50 9.51
C TRP A 423 1.24 -7.68 9.86
N ALA A 424 0.94 -7.54 11.15
CA ALA A 424 -0.42 -7.39 11.64
C ALA A 424 -0.84 -5.91 11.54
N GLU A 425 -2.09 -5.61 11.86
CA GLU A 425 -2.58 -4.22 11.95
C GLU A 425 -2.18 -3.55 13.27
N VAL A 426 -2.09 -4.33 14.34
CA VAL A 426 -1.68 -3.88 15.67
C VAL A 426 -0.55 -4.77 16.17
N VAL A 427 0.52 -4.13 16.65
CA VAL A 427 1.65 -4.80 17.28
C VAL A 427 1.68 -4.41 18.75
N TRP A 428 1.52 -5.41 19.61
CA TRP A 428 1.64 -5.27 21.06
C TRP A 428 3.10 -5.43 21.49
N HIS A 429 3.49 -4.70 22.54
CA HIS A 429 4.81 -4.79 23.16
C HIS A 429 5.07 -6.23 23.65
N ASP A 430 4.15 -6.79 24.43
CA ASP A 430 4.12 -8.24 24.69
C ASP A 430 3.33 -8.97 23.61
N ALA A 431 4.08 -9.74 22.82
CA ALA A 431 3.59 -10.63 21.77
C ALA A 431 2.57 -11.68 22.22
N ARG A 432 2.60 -12.05 23.50
CA ARG A 432 1.79 -13.13 24.06
C ARG A 432 0.47 -12.62 24.62
N THR A 433 0.29 -11.30 24.69
CA THR A 433 -0.96 -10.72 25.17
C THR A 433 -2.10 -11.11 24.23
N PRO A 434 -3.21 -11.69 24.74
CA PRO A 434 -4.32 -12.20 23.93
C PRO A 434 -5.24 -11.06 23.46
N HIS A 435 -4.67 -10.06 22.77
CA HIS A 435 -5.40 -8.94 22.22
C HIS A 435 -5.58 -9.04 20.71
N PHE A 436 -6.49 -8.21 20.20
CA PHE A 436 -6.75 -8.09 18.78
C PHE A 436 -5.50 -7.60 18.03
N ILE A 437 -5.21 -8.20 16.88
CA ILE A 437 -4.08 -7.83 16.02
C ILE A 437 -4.51 -7.50 14.57
N GLY A 438 -5.82 -7.52 14.29
CA GLY A 438 -6.32 -7.50 12.93
C GLY A 438 -6.05 -8.79 12.17
N ASP A 439 -5.96 -8.67 10.85
CA ASP A 439 -5.50 -9.76 9.99
C ASP A 439 -3.97 -9.83 9.92
N LEU A 440 -3.43 -11.04 9.82
CA LEU A 440 -2.00 -11.31 9.63
C LEU A 440 -1.87 -12.32 8.48
N PRO A 441 -1.39 -11.92 7.29
CA PRO A 441 -0.92 -10.60 6.89
C PRO A 441 -2.02 -9.54 6.72
N HIS A 442 -1.73 -8.29 7.09
CA HIS A 442 -2.55 -7.12 6.77
C HIS A 442 -2.07 -6.45 5.46
N SER A 443 -2.81 -6.61 4.35
CA SER A 443 -2.36 -6.15 3.02
C SER A 443 -2.34 -4.64 2.84
N TRP A 444 -3.13 -3.86 3.58
CA TRP A 444 -3.01 -2.39 3.52
C TRP A 444 -1.66 -1.92 4.09
N VAL A 445 -1.26 -2.44 5.26
CA VAL A 445 0.09 -2.24 5.82
C VAL A 445 1.17 -2.71 4.84
N GLY A 446 0.95 -3.89 4.23
CA GLY A 446 1.86 -4.42 3.21
C GLY A 446 2.01 -3.49 2.00
N SER A 447 0.93 -2.81 1.59
CA SER A 447 0.96 -1.82 0.52
C SER A 447 1.70 -0.53 0.91
N ASP A 448 1.56 -0.07 2.16
CA ASP A 448 2.29 1.08 2.70
C ASP A 448 3.81 0.82 2.71
N PHE A 449 4.21 -0.40 3.08
CA PHE A 449 5.59 -0.86 2.98
C PHE A 449 6.09 -0.83 1.52
N ILE A 450 5.34 -1.43 0.59
CA ILE A 450 5.72 -1.46 -0.83
C ILE A 450 5.89 -0.04 -1.35
N ARG A 451 4.89 0.83 -1.17
CA ARG A 451 4.93 2.21 -1.65
C ARG A 451 6.09 2.99 -1.07
N SER A 452 6.35 2.84 0.22
CA SER A 452 7.47 3.51 0.89
C SER A 452 8.83 3.05 0.36
N VAL A 453 9.02 1.74 0.16
CA VAL A 453 10.26 1.21 -0.43
C VAL A 453 10.42 1.68 -1.87
N LEU A 454 9.35 1.67 -2.66
CA LEU A 454 9.42 2.15 -4.03
C LEU A 454 9.68 3.67 -4.09
N ASP A 455 9.19 4.45 -3.13
CA ASP A 455 9.51 5.89 -3.01
C ASP A 455 10.99 6.11 -2.68
N MET A 456 11.66 5.20 -1.96
CA MET A 456 13.11 5.28 -1.78
C MET A 456 13.86 5.20 -3.12
N LEU A 457 13.31 4.46 -4.09
CA LEU A 457 13.90 4.22 -5.40
C LEU A 457 13.52 5.30 -6.42
N ALA A 458 12.23 5.53 -6.61
CA ALA A 458 11.73 6.54 -7.52
C ALA A 458 10.30 6.97 -7.18
N TYR A 459 10.05 8.29 -7.22
CA TYR A 459 8.72 8.85 -7.05
C TYR A 459 8.48 10.10 -7.90
N PRO A 460 7.24 10.34 -8.35
CA PRO A 460 6.87 11.57 -9.04
C PRO A 460 6.73 12.75 -8.08
N ARG A 461 7.20 13.92 -8.50
CA ARG A 461 6.98 15.21 -7.83
C ARG A 461 6.18 16.14 -8.73
N GLU A 462 5.00 16.55 -8.29
CA GLU A 462 4.07 17.38 -9.06
C GLU A 462 4.48 18.85 -9.11
N SER A 463 5.13 19.38 -8.07
CA SER A 463 5.48 20.81 -7.96
C SER A 463 6.35 21.35 -9.10
N ASP A 464 7.15 20.49 -9.72
CA ASP A 464 8.03 20.82 -10.83
C ASP A 464 7.97 19.80 -11.97
N ASP A 465 6.98 18.90 -11.95
CA ASP A 465 6.80 17.79 -12.89
C ASP A 465 8.10 16.97 -13.09
N ALA A 466 8.67 16.49 -11.99
CA ALA A 466 9.90 15.72 -11.99
C ALA A 466 9.68 14.24 -11.60
N LEU A 467 10.60 13.38 -12.04
CA LEU A 467 10.79 12.05 -11.46
C LEU A 467 12.01 12.09 -10.54
N VAL A 468 11.81 11.99 -9.23
CA VAL A 468 12.91 11.93 -8.27
C VAL A 468 13.40 10.50 -8.18
N VAL A 469 14.71 10.27 -8.29
CA VAL A 469 15.34 8.93 -8.27
C VAL A 469 16.41 8.85 -7.18
N GLY A 470 16.34 7.80 -6.36
CA GLY A 470 17.35 7.45 -5.36
C GLY A 470 17.30 8.19 -4.03
N ALA A 471 16.27 9.00 -3.79
CA ALA A 471 16.17 9.86 -2.62
C ALA A 471 16.25 9.09 -1.28
N GLY A 472 15.76 7.85 -1.23
CA GLY A 472 15.84 7.00 -0.04
C GLY A 472 16.93 5.93 -0.09
N ILE A 473 17.69 5.80 -1.18
CA ILE A 473 18.73 4.77 -1.29
C ILE A 473 19.81 4.98 -0.24
N ARG A 474 20.19 3.90 0.45
CA ARG A 474 21.21 3.93 1.51
C ARG A 474 22.61 3.95 0.93
N GLU A 475 23.52 4.63 1.62
CA GLU A 475 24.95 4.54 1.34
C GLU A 475 25.46 3.08 1.36
N ALA A 476 25.08 2.30 2.38
CA ALA A 476 25.50 0.91 2.49
C ALA A 476 25.08 0.08 1.26
N TRP A 477 23.90 0.36 0.70
CA TRP A 477 23.38 -0.39 -0.45
C TRP A 477 24.13 -0.12 -1.74
N VAL A 478 24.68 1.09 -1.91
CA VAL A 478 25.45 1.41 -3.12
C VAL A 478 26.89 0.94 -2.99
N ARG A 479 27.43 0.83 -1.77
CA ARG A 479 28.81 0.37 -1.52
C ARG A 479 28.97 -1.14 -1.59
N GLU A 480 27.93 -1.90 -1.29
CA GLU A 480 27.96 -3.35 -1.33
C GLU A 480 27.57 -3.86 -2.73
N ALA A 481 28.34 -4.81 -3.28
CA ALA A 481 28.04 -5.38 -4.59
C ALA A 481 26.68 -6.15 -4.56
N PRO A 482 25.86 -6.06 -5.62
CA PRO A 482 26.11 -5.40 -6.91
C PRO A 482 25.75 -3.89 -6.94
N GLY A 483 25.37 -3.30 -5.82
CA GLY A 483 24.70 -2.00 -5.74
C GLY A 483 23.18 -2.15 -5.79
N VAL A 484 22.48 -1.03 -6.05
CA VAL A 484 21.03 -1.04 -6.27
C VAL A 484 20.76 -1.15 -7.77
N THR A 485 20.12 -2.25 -8.17
CA THR A 485 19.67 -2.46 -9.56
C THR A 485 18.16 -2.68 -9.58
N VAL A 486 17.49 -1.97 -10.47
CA VAL A 486 16.05 -2.10 -10.72
C VAL A 486 15.83 -2.15 -12.23
N HIS A 487 15.09 -3.13 -12.72
CA HIS A 487 14.63 -3.15 -14.11
C HIS A 487 13.11 -3.12 -14.20
N HIS A 488 12.63 -2.39 -15.21
CA HIS A 488 11.23 -2.28 -15.58
C HIS A 488 10.31 -1.70 -14.50
N LEU A 489 10.82 -0.85 -13.59
CA LEU A 489 9.99 -0.23 -12.55
C LEU A 489 8.96 0.72 -13.18
N PRO A 490 7.65 0.42 -13.12
CA PRO A 490 6.63 1.31 -13.65
C PRO A 490 6.62 2.65 -12.89
N THR A 491 6.48 3.72 -13.65
CA THR A 491 6.24 5.08 -13.16
C THR A 491 5.13 5.71 -14.00
N ARG A 492 4.61 6.87 -13.58
CA ARG A 492 3.65 7.66 -14.39
C ARG A 492 4.21 8.17 -15.73
N TYR A 493 5.50 7.97 -15.99
CA TYR A 493 6.19 8.42 -17.20
C TYR A 493 6.70 7.25 -18.07
N GLY A 494 6.39 6.01 -17.71
CA GLY A 494 6.93 4.81 -18.35
C GLY A 494 7.77 3.96 -17.38
N LYS A 495 8.59 3.06 -17.92
CA LYS A 495 9.37 2.09 -17.12
C LYS A 495 10.80 2.57 -16.92
N LEU A 496 11.24 2.63 -15.66
CA LEU A 496 12.60 3.01 -15.27
C LEU A 496 13.49 1.77 -15.11
N ASP A 497 14.66 1.83 -15.73
CA ASP A 497 15.80 1.01 -15.36
C ASP A 497 16.83 1.86 -14.61
N LEU A 498 17.28 1.36 -13.46
CA LEU A 498 18.22 2.03 -12.57
C LEU A 498 19.36 1.07 -12.20
N LEU A 499 20.60 1.51 -12.35
CA LEU A 499 21.76 0.97 -11.65
C LEU A 499 22.36 2.10 -10.83
N MET A 500 22.63 1.87 -9.55
CA MET A 500 23.36 2.79 -8.68
C MET A 500 24.38 2.01 -7.85
N ARG A 501 25.67 2.30 -8.04
CA ARG A 501 26.76 1.63 -7.33
C ARG A 501 27.88 2.58 -6.97
N GLY A 502 28.56 2.30 -5.87
CA GLY A 502 29.80 2.93 -5.46
C GLY A 502 30.96 2.50 -6.33
N THR A 503 31.87 3.42 -6.58
CA THR A 503 33.17 3.18 -7.20
C THR A 503 34.27 3.61 -6.22
N ALA A 504 35.54 3.38 -6.57
CA ALA A 504 36.67 3.84 -5.76
C ALA A 504 36.69 5.38 -5.58
N SER A 505 36.24 6.12 -6.59
CA SER A 505 36.28 7.59 -6.64
C SER A 505 34.94 8.28 -6.38
N GLY A 506 33.83 7.54 -6.26
CA GLY A 506 32.52 8.12 -6.00
C GLY A 506 31.34 7.17 -6.30
N LEU A 507 30.41 7.61 -7.15
CA LEU A 507 29.19 6.88 -7.53
C LEU A 507 29.01 6.84 -9.04
N GLU A 508 28.60 5.69 -9.56
CA GLU A 508 28.12 5.51 -10.93
C GLU A 508 26.61 5.24 -10.90
N VAL A 509 25.85 5.99 -11.68
CA VAL A 509 24.41 5.81 -11.83
C VAL A 509 24.07 5.67 -13.31
N ARG A 510 23.38 4.60 -13.68
CA ARG A 510 22.82 4.45 -15.02
C ARG A 510 21.30 4.53 -14.94
N LEU A 511 20.74 5.41 -15.75
CA LEU A 511 19.30 5.57 -15.93
C LEU A 511 18.97 5.21 -17.37
N ALA A 512 18.02 4.31 -17.54
CA ALA A 512 17.54 3.85 -18.84
C ALA A 512 16.06 3.43 -18.73
N GLY A 513 15.60 2.61 -19.68
CA GLY A 513 14.22 2.13 -19.77
C GLY A 513 13.37 2.93 -20.76
N ASP A 514 12.13 2.49 -20.92
CA ASP A 514 11.12 3.13 -21.75
C ASP A 514 10.39 4.22 -20.95
N LEU A 515 11.09 5.34 -20.74
CA LEU A 515 10.63 6.46 -19.93
C LEU A 515 10.61 7.75 -20.75
N ARG A 516 9.47 8.44 -20.75
CA ARG A 516 9.39 9.83 -21.21
C ARG A 516 9.96 10.74 -20.12
N VAL A 517 11.11 11.36 -20.39
CA VAL A 517 11.70 12.35 -19.47
C VAL A 517 10.68 13.46 -19.22
N PRO A 518 10.31 13.73 -17.96
CA PRO A 518 9.29 14.71 -17.68
C PRO A 518 9.81 16.15 -17.81
N PRO A 519 8.95 17.17 -17.96
CA PRO A 519 9.33 18.57 -18.06
C PRO A 519 10.28 19.07 -16.96
N GLY A 520 10.14 18.61 -15.72
CA GLY A 520 11.06 18.88 -14.61
C GLY A 520 12.39 18.13 -14.68
N GLY A 521 12.46 17.09 -15.52
CA GLY A 521 13.59 16.18 -15.66
C GLY A 521 13.55 15.04 -14.65
N ILE A 522 14.55 14.17 -14.76
CA ILE A 522 14.80 13.12 -13.76
C ILE A 522 15.77 13.70 -12.74
N VAL A 523 15.30 13.95 -11.52
CA VAL A 523 16.10 14.51 -10.43
C VAL A 523 16.76 13.36 -9.67
N LEU A 524 18.04 13.12 -9.97
CA LEU A 524 18.85 12.15 -9.26
C LEU A 524 19.24 12.71 -7.89
N ALA A 525 18.84 12.03 -6.81
CA ALA A 525 19.09 12.39 -5.42
C ALA A 525 19.84 11.26 -4.70
N PRO A 526 21.11 11.00 -5.05
CA PRO A 526 21.86 9.85 -4.55
C PRO A 526 22.31 10.05 -3.09
N PRO A 527 22.69 8.97 -2.37
CA PRO A 527 23.33 9.11 -1.06
C PRO A 527 24.71 9.79 -1.19
N LEU A 528 25.23 10.33 -0.09
CA LEU A 528 26.60 10.89 0.05
C LEU A 528 26.96 12.18 -0.69
N VAL A 529 26.23 12.51 -1.76
CA VAL A 529 26.59 13.62 -2.63
C VAL A 529 26.27 14.94 -1.96
N THR A 530 27.23 15.85 -2.01
CA THR A 530 27.08 17.24 -1.56
C THR A 530 27.40 18.17 -2.73
N ARG A 531 27.09 19.46 -2.58
CA ARG A 531 27.41 20.50 -3.57
C ARG A 531 28.89 20.61 -3.98
N ARG A 532 29.79 19.99 -3.22
CA ARG A 532 31.24 20.00 -3.50
C ARG A 532 31.66 18.95 -4.52
N TRP A 533 30.79 17.99 -4.82
CA TRP A 533 31.08 16.93 -5.76
C TRP A 533 30.99 17.43 -7.20
N HIS A 534 31.72 16.77 -8.09
CA HIS A 534 31.65 16.93 -9.53
C HIS A 534 30.71 15.88 -10.13
N ALA A 535 29.88 16.28 -11.08
CA ALA A 535 29.03 15.38 -11.84
C ALA A 535 29.33 15.47 -13.33
N THR A 536 29.27 14.32 -14.01
CA THR A 536 29.17 14.26 -15.47
C THR A 536 27.95 13.44 -15.87
N ILE A 537 27.29 13.81 -16.95
CA ILE A 537 26.22 13.05 -17.61
C ILE A 537 26.71 12.71 -19.01
N ASN A 538 26.89 11.43 -19.31
CA ASN A 538 27.43 10.95 -20.58
C ASN A 538 28.78 11.62 -20.94
N GLY A 539 29.63 11.89 -19.94
CA GLY A 539 30.93 12.54 -20.09
C GLY A 539 30.91 14.07 -20.11
N ALA A 540 29.75 14.71 -20.25
CA ALA A 540 29.63 16.17 -20.19
C ALA A 540 29.44 16.65 -18.75
N ALA A 541 30.09 17.74 -18.35
CA ALA A 541 29.95 18.31 -17.02
C ALA A 541 28.49 18.68 -16.70
N ALA A 542 28.05 18.39 -15.47
CA ALA A 542 26.71 18.68 -15.00
C ALA A 542 26.76 19.36 -13.61
N THR A 543 25.77 20.21 -13.35
CA THR A 543 25.68 20.94 -12.08
C THR A 543 25.13 20.03 -10.98
N VAL A 544 25.81 20.03 -9.83
CA VAL A 544 25.30 19.46 -8.58
C VAL A 544 24.63 20.59 -7.79
N SER A 545 23.37 20.38 -7.41
CA SER A 545 22.62 21.36 -6.61
C SER A 545 23.18 21.50 -5.19
N ALA A 546 22.70 22.50 -4.45
CA ALA A 546 23.01 22.67 -3.03
C ALA A 546 22.66 21.42 -2.19
N SER A 547 21.61 20.70 -2.58
CA SER A 547 21.14 19.46 -1.94
C SER A 547 21.79 18.19 -2.49
N GLY A 548 22.84 18.31 -3.33
CA GLY A 548 23.55 17.15 -3.88
C GLY A 548 22.80 16.45 -5.01
N GLN A 549 21.85 17.12 -5.66
CA GLN A 549 21.02 16.55 -6.72
C GLN A 549 21.59 16.89 -8.11
N VAL A 550 21.32 16.03 -9.09
CA VAL A 550 21.67 16.23 -10.50
C VAL A 550 20.42 16.01 -11.36
N THR A 551 20.12 16.94 -12.26
CA THR A 551 18.95 16.82 -13.15
C THR A 551 19.36 16.23 -14.50
N VAL A 552 18.80 15.07 -14.82
CA VAL A 552 18.99 14.38 -16.10
C VAL A 552 17.85 14.74 -17.05
N ARG A 553 18.21 15.16 -18.27
CA ARG A 553 17.27 15.67 -19.30
C ARG A 553 17.13 14.76 -20.52
N LYS A 554 17.94 13.72 -20.63
CA LYS A 554 17.95 12.77 -21.75
C LYS A 554 18.28 11.37 -21.24
N LEU A 555 17.71 10.35 -21.86
CA LEU A 555 17.99 8.94 -21.62
C LEU A 555 18.50 8.26 -22.90
N PRO A 556 19.33 7.19 -22.80
CA PRO A 556 19.94 6.71 -21.57
C PRO A 556 20.97 7.70 -21.01
N ALA A 557 21.18 7.67 -19.70
CA ALA A 557 22.15 8.52 -19.02
C ALA A 557 23.07 7.69 -18.14
N ASN A 558 24.37 7.86 -18.32
CA ASN A 558 25.40 7.44 -17.40
C ASN A 558 25.88 8.66 -16.62
N VAL A 559 25.57 8.71 -15.32
CA VAL A 559 25.95 9.78 -14.41
C VAL A 559 27.11 9.31 -13.54
N VAL A 560 28.23 10.02 -13.60
CA VAL A 560 29.38 9.78 -12.73
C VAL A 560 29.50 10.94 -11.76
N LEU A 561 29.51 10.62 -10.48
CA LEU A 561 29.63 11.56 -9.37
C LEU A 561 30.94 11.27 -8.65
N SER A 562 31.81 12.27 -8.54
CA SER A 562 33.13 12.15 -7.93
C SER A 562 33.36 13.28 -6.93
N ARG A 563 34.20 13.02 -5.92
CA ARG A 563 34.49 13.98 -4.84
C ARG A 563 35.32 15.17 -5.28
#